data_AF-A0A288QT08-F1
#
_entry.id   AF-A0A288QT08-F1
#
_cell.length_a   1.000
_cell.length_b   1.000
_cell.length_c   1.000
_cell.angle_alpha   90.00
_cell.angle_beta   90.00
_cell.angle_gamma   90.00
#
_symmetry.space_group_name_H-M   'P 1'
#
loop_
_entity.id
_entity.type
_entity.pdbx_description
1 polymer ?
#
loop_
_entity_poly.entity_id
_entity_poly.type
_entity_poly.pdbx_seq_one_letter_code
_entity_poly.pdbx_strand_id
1 'polypeptide(L)'
;MITLINKIHGTPSTTRNTLGKRMAGDKNFKYPMLDGWSTQDIITVSNLYTAVANAYEGGVNRDELLLAYDQFKQVVPSKAEEKQLDRAFCSESSYSIYRTITTARNAQTKRVIMEG
;
A
#
# COMPACT_ATOMS: atom_id res chain seq x y z
N MET A 1 6.41 -48.74 30.28
CA MET A 1 7.16 -48.47 29.04
C MET A 1 7.23 -46.97 28.78
N ILE A 2 8.04 -46.21 29.52
CA ILE A 2 8.36 -44.81 29.16
C ILE A 2 9.72 -44.47 29.78
N THR A 3 10.80 -44.44 28.98
CA THR A 3 12.12 -43.98 29.44
C THR A 3 12.90 -43.33 28.29
N LEU A 4 13.18 -42.03 28.47
CA LEU A 4 14.33 -41.20 28.04
C LEU A 4 15.02 -41.46 26.69
N ILE A 5 15.32 -40.39 25.92
CA ILE A 5 16.57 -39.60 26.06
C ILE A 5 16.61 -38.39 25.11
N ASN A 6 17.06 -37.30 25.72
CA ASN A 6 17.49 -36.02 25.18
C ASN A 6 18.86 -36.16 24.49
N LYS A 7 19.07 -35.67 23.24
CA LYS A 7 20.41 -35.25 22.76
C LYS A 7 20.41 -34.48 21.42
N ILE A 8 20.29 -33.16 21.51
CA ILE A 8 20.57 -32.20 20.42
C ILE A 8 22.06 -31.83 20.47
N HIS A 9 22.90 -32.44 19.63
CA HIS A 9 24.25 -31.94 19.34
C HIS A 9 24.59 -32.12 17.86
N GLY A 10 25.10 -31.06 17.24
CA GLY A 10 26.01 -31.16 16.10
C GLY A 10 25.39 -30.96 14.72
N THR A 11 25.41 -29.71 14.24
CA THR A 11 25.79 -29.46 12.85
C THR A 11 27.29 -29.81 12.71
N PRO A 12 27.81 -30.25 11.54
CA PRO A 12 27.92 -29.37 10.39
C PRO A 12 27.71 -30.01 9.00
N SER A 13 27.13 -29.19 8.13
CA SER A 13 27.52 -28.97 6.74
C SER A 13 27.62 -30.13 5.73
N THR A 14 26.85 -29.89 4.67
CA THR A 14 27.21 -30.12 3.25
C THR A 14 26.79 -31.45 2.65
N THR A 15 25.63 -31.43 2.01
CA THR A 15 25.40 -32.17 0.76
C THR A 15 25.02 -31.17 -0.33
N ARG A 16 25.91 -31.02 -1.32
CA ARG A 16 25.59 -30.40 -2.62
C ARG A 16 24.53 -31.26 -3.31
N ASN A 17 23.45 -30.65 -3.82
CA ASN A 17 22.83 -31.16 -5.04
C ASN A 17 22.16 -30.04 -5.85
N THR A 18 22.18 -30.26 -7.15
CA THR A 18 22.03 -29.42 -8.32
C THR A 18 20.62 -28.95 -8.63
N LEU A 19 20.56 -27.74 -9.20
CA LEU A 19 19.66 -27.25 -10.27
C LEU A 19 18.35 -28.00 -10.53
N GLY A 20 17.25 -27.27 -10.36
CA GLY A 20 16.05 -27.44 -11.19
C GLY A 20 14.81 -27.92 -10.47
N LYS A 21 14.04 -27.00 -9.88
CA LYS A 21 12.57 -27.11 -9.90
C LYS A 21 11.95 -25.72 -9.85
N ARG A 22 11.34 -25.35 -10.98
CA ARG A 22 10.43 -24.21 -11.15
C ARG A 22 9.46 -24.21 -9.98
N MET A 23 9.54 -23.22 -9.09
CA MET A 23 8.47 -22.97 -8.12
C MET A 23 7.27 -22.45 -8.91
N ALA A 24 6.28 -23.32 -9.00
CA ALA A 24 4.95 -23.01 -9.49
C ALA A 24 4.41 -21.81 -8.72
N GLY A 25 3.79 -20.89 -9.47
CA GLY A 25 3.17 -19.70 -8.92
C GLY A 25 2.16 -20.08 -7.85
N ASP A 26 2.54 -19.85 -6.61
CA ASP A 26 1.62 -19.74 -5.50
C ASP A 26 0.71 -18.55 -5.83
N LYS A 27 -0.57 -18.84 -6.07
CA LYS A 27 -1.63 -17.82 -6.14
C LYS A 27 -1.85 -17.25 -4.74
N ASN A 28 -0.84 -16.55 -4.25
CA ASN A 28 -0.91 -15.72 -3.09
C ASN A 28 -1.69 -14.48 -3.52
N PHE A 29 -2.91 -14.33 -3.00
CA PHE A 29 -3.60 -13.04 -3.05
C PHE A 29 -2.83 -12.08 -2.12
N LYS A 30 -1.68 -11.62 -2.61
CA LYS A 30 -0.88 -10.54 -2.05
C LYS A 30 -1.65 -9.25 -2.31
N TYR A 31 -2.30 -8.69 -1.31
CA TYR A 31 -2.28 -7.23 -1.24
C TYR A 31 -0.79 -6.87 -1.12
N PRO A 32 -0.18 -6.17 -2.10
CA PRO A 32 1.28 -6.12 -2.22
C PRO A 32 2.04 -5.41 -1.08
N MET A 33 1.41 -5.07 0.05
CA MET A 33 1.83 -3.95 0.88
C MET A 33 1.59 -4.17 2.37
N LEU A 34 2.26 -5.16 2.97
CA LEU A 34 2.57 -5.09 4.41
C LEU A 34 4.04 -5.37 4.73
N ASP A 35 4.86 -5.75 3.75
CA ASP A 35 6.29 -5.96 3.97
C ASP A 35 7.05 -4.69 3.57
N GLY A 36 7.42 -3.87 4.57
CA GLY A 36 8.30 -2.70 4.40
C GLY A 36 7.73 -1.34 4.75
N TRP A 37 6.42 -1.22 4.98
CA TRP A 37 5.81 0.05 5.43
C TRP A 37 5.76 0.11 6.95
N SER A 38 6.19 1.24 7.51
CA SER A 38 6.07 1.51 8.94
C SER A 38 4.63 1.86 9.31
N THR A 39 4.30 1.81 10.60
CA THR A 39 2.99 2.29 11.09
C THR A 39 2.73 3.73 10.66
N GLN A 40 3.77 4.56 10.61
CA GLN A 40 3.67 5.95 10.18
C GLN A 40 3.30 6.08 8.69
N ASP A 41 3.84 5.20 7.86
CA ASP A 41 3.55 5.16 6.43
C ASP A 41 2.09 4.76 6.18
N ILE A 42 1.61 3.75 6.90
CA ILE A 42 0.21 3.31 6.83
C ILE A 42 -0.73 4.46 7.21
N ILE A 43 -0.43 5.18 8.31
CA ILE A 43 -1.21 6.35 8.73
C ILE A 43 -1.19 7.42 7.62
N THR A 44 -0.02 7.68 7.04
CA THR A 44 0.13 8.69 5.97
C THR A 44 -0.72 8.36 4.74
N VAL A 45 -0.72 7.11 4.30
CA VAL A 45 -1.51 6.68 3.15
C VAL A 45 -3.00 6.66 3.47
N SER A 46 -3.38 6.23 4.67
CA SER A 46 -4.77 6.27 5.12
C SER A 46 -5.32 7.70 5.16
N ASN A 47 -4.51 8.68 5.59
CA ASN A 47 -4.92 10.08 5.63
C ASN A 47 -5.25 10.62 4.22
N LEU A 48 -4.49 10.22 3.19
CA LEU A 48 -4.80 10.58 1.82
C LEU A 48 -6.15 9.98 1.38
N TYR A 49 -6.41 8.71 1.69
CA TYR A 49 -7.67 8.06 1.32
C TYR A 49 -8.88 8.73 1.98
N THR A 50 -8.76 9.09 3.26
CA THR A 50 -9.79 9.85 3.96
C THR A 50 -10.00 11.23 3.33
N ALA A 51 -8.93 11.95 2.99
CA ALA A 51 -9.04 13.25 2.32
C ALA A 51 -9.72 13.15 0.94
N VAL A 52 -9.43 12.08 0.19
CA VAL A 52 -10.09 11.79 -1.09
C VAL A 52 -11.57 11.47 -0.88
N ALA A 53 -11.92 10.57 0.05
CA ALA A 53 -13.32 10.25 0.35
C ALA A 53 -14.11 11.50 0.77
N ASN A 54 -13.54 12.33 1.64
CA ASN A 54 -14.13 13.61 2.04
C ASN A 54 -14.40 14.52 0.84
N ALA A 55 -13.55 14.51 -0.19
CA ALA A 55 -13.78 15.29 -1.41
C ALA A 55 -15.06 14.88 -2.15
N TYR A 56 -15.45 13.60 -2.10
CA TYR A 56 -16.67 13.08 -2.73
C TYR A 56 -17.92 13.20 -1.84
N GLU A 57 -17.78 13.10 -0.51
CA GLU A 57 -18.93 13.10 0.40
C GLU A 57 -19.44 14.50 0.78
N GLY A 58 -18.54 15.48 0.88
CA GLY A 58 -18.94 16.84 1.28
C GLY A 58 -17.99 17.93 0.85
N GLY A 59 -16.77 17.57 0.45
CA GLY A 59 -15.68 18.46 0.09
C GLY A 59 -14.58 18.51 1.14
N VAL A 60 -13.34 18.66 0.67
CA VAL A 60 -12.12 18.73 1.48
C VAL A 60 -11.41 20.07 1.27
N ASN A 61 -10.61 20.51 2.24
CA ASN A 61 -9.74 21.65 2.03
C ASN A 61 -8.66 21.29 0.99
N ARG A 62 -8.48 22.16 0.00
CA ARG A 62 -7.51 21.97 -1.10
C ARG A 62 -6.09 21.76 -0.58
N ASP A 63 -5.67 22.60 0.35
CA ASP A 63 -4.29 22.61 0.85
C ASP A 63 -4.03 21.38 1.73
N GLU A 64 -5.04 20.94 2.50
CA GLU A 64 -4.99 19.69 3.28
C GLU A 64 -4.87 18.46 2.37
N LEU A 65 -5.68 18.40 1.32
CA LEU A 65 -5.64 17.31 0.34
C LEU A 65 -4.30 17.25 -0.40
N LEU A 66 -3.77 18.40 -0.82
CA LEU A 66 -2.47 18.46 -1.49
C LEU A 66 -1.32 18.11 -0.54
N LEU A 67 -1.38 18.54 0.72
CA LEU A 67 -0.40 18.16 1.73
C LEU A 67 -0.41 16.65 2.00
N ALA A 68 -1.60 16.05 2.15
CA ALA A 68 -1.73 14.61 2.32
C ALA A 68 -1.17 13.84 1.11
N TYR A 69 -1.36 14.35 -0.10
CA TYR A 69 -0.75 13.77 -1.30
C TYR A 69 0.77 13.91 -1.33
N ASP A 70 1.31 15.06 -0.94
CA ASP A 70 2.77 15.24 -0.89
C ASP A 70 3.43 14.31 0.13
N GLN A 71 2.80 14.11 1.29
CA GLN A 71 3.24 13.12 2.29
C GLN A 71 3.14 11.69 1.76
N PHE A 72 2.04 11.35 1.08
CA PHE A 72 1.89 10.08 0.39
C PHE A 72 3.00 9.84 -0.63
N LYS A 73 3.43 10.88 -1.38
CA LYS A 73 4.54 10.77 -2.34
C LYS A 73 5.91 10.55 -1.69
N GLN A 74 6.09 10.92 -0.42
CA GLN A 74 7.31 10.55 0.33
C GLN A 74 7.36 9.06 0.64
N VAL A 75 6.20 8.46 0.96
CA VAL A 75 6.07 7.02 1.21
C VAL A 75 6.12 6.23 -0.10
N VAL A 76 5.43 6.72 -1.13
CA VAL A 76 5.25 6.06 -2.43
C VAL A 76 5.80 6.92 -3.56
N PRO A 77 7.14 7.00 -3.73
CA PRO A 77 7.75 7.77 -4.81
C PRO A 77 7.47 7.16 -6.19
N SER A 78 7.33 5.83 -6.25
CA SER A 78 7.12 5.07 -7.49
C SER A 78 5.75 5.35 -8.12
N LYS A 79 5.75 5.82 -9.38
CA LYS A 79 4.52 6.04 -10.16
C LYS A 79 3.76 4.74 -10.45
N ALA A 80 4.47 3.62 -10.57
CA ALA A 80 3.82 2.33 -10.81
C ALA A 80 3.02 1.87 -9.58
N GLU A 81 3.59 2.09 -8.39
CA GLU A 81 3.00 1.74 -7.10
C GLU A 81 1.81 2.64 -6.77
N GLU A 82 1.94 3.95 -6.98
CA GLU A 82 0.82 4.90 -6.91
C GLU A 82 -0.35 4.47 -7.80
N LYS A 83 -0.07 4.04 -9.04
CA LYS A 83 -1.11 3.56 -9.96
C LYS A 83 -1.75 2.24 -9.50
N GLN A 84 -1.01 1.36 -8.83
CA GLN A 84 -1.57 0.15 -8.25
C GLN A 84 -2.51 0.48 -7.09
N LEU A 85 -2.10 1.41 -6.22
CA LEU A 85 -2.90 1.88 -5.10
C LEU A 85 -4.18 2.59 -5.55
N ASP A 86 -4.09 3.51 -6.52
CA ASP A 86 -5.26 4.19 -7.10
C ASP A 86 -6.25 3.17 -7.71
N ARG A 87 -5.75 2.14 -8.40
CA ARG A 87 -6.60 1.08 -8.95
C ARG A 87 -7.27 0.23 -7.88
N ALA A 88 -6.53 -0.16 -6.84
CA ALA A 88 -7.07 -0.94 -5.73
C ALA A 88 -8.15 -0.14 -4.99
N PHE A 89 -7.84 1.12 -4.66
CA PHE A 89 -8.78 2.03 -3.99
C PHE A 89 -10.03 2.30 -4.83
N CYS A 90 -9.88 2.53 -6.14
CA CYS A 90 -11.01 2.73 -7.05
C CYS A 90 -11.89 1.48 -7.17
N SER A 91 -11.30 0.28 -7.16
CA SER A 91 -12.06 -0.97 -7.18
C SER A 91 -12.92 -1.18 -5.93
N GLU A 92 -12.52 -0.62 -4.78
CA GLU A 92 -13.22 -0.80 -3.51
C GLU A 92 -14.19 0.36 -3.19
N SER A 93 -13.81 1.60 -3.51
CA SER A 93 -14.56 2.81 -3.15
C SER A 93 -15.28 3.49 -4.32
N SER A 94 -14.97 3.12 -5.57
CA SER A 94 -15.32 3.87 -6.80
C SER A 94 -14.73 5.29 -6.89
N TYR A 95 -13.83 5.68 -5.98
CA TYR A 95 -13.15 6.97 -6.00
C TYR A 95 -11.77 6.88 -6.63
N SER A 96 -11.32 7.97 -7.27
CA SER A 96 -9.98 8.04 -7.85
C SER A 96 -9.13 9.10 -7.16
N ILE A 97 -7.98 8.68 -6.64
CA ILE A 97 -6.96 9.54 -6.06
C ILE A 97 -6.43 10.47 -7.15
N TYR A 98 -6.07 9.91 -8.31
CA TYR A 98 -5.51 10.68 -9.42
C TYR A 98 -6.44 11.80 -9.88
N ARG A 99 -7.74 11.51 -10.06
CA ARG A 99 -8.72 12.52 -10.48
C ARG A 99 -8.87 13.61 -9.42
N THR A 100 -9.00 13.23 -8.16
CA THR A 100 -9.20 14.17 -7.04
C THR A 100 -8.02 15.14 -6.91
N ILE A 101 -6.78 14.64 -6.98
CA ILE A 101 -5.58 15.48 -6.92
C ILE A 101 -5.44 16.37 -8.14
N THR A 102 -5.76 15.86 -9.33
CA THR A 102 -5.76 16.66 -10.56
C THR A 102 -6.76 17.81 -10.46
N THR A 103 -7.97 17.54 -9.96
CA THR A 103 -8.98 18.58 -9.70
C THR A 103 -8.46 19.58 -8.68
N ALA A 104 -7.89 19.13 -7.56
CA ALA A 104 -7.37 20.00 -6.51
C ALA A 104 -6.25 20.94 -6.99
N ARG A 105 -5.37 20.45 -7.87
CA ARG A 105 -4.28 21.25 -8.47
C ARG A 105 -4.82 22.35 -9.39
N ASN A 106 -5.87 22.05 -10.15
CA ASN A 106 -6.49 23.00 -11.08
C ASN A 106 -7.54 23.91 -10.41
N ALA A 107 -8.03 23.54 -9.23
CA ALA A 107 -8.98 24.33 -8.47
C ALA A 107 -8.34 25.62 -7.96
N GLN A 108 -9.04 26.75 -8.17
CA GLN A 108 -8.70 28.04 -7.58
C GLN A 108 -9.39 28.26 -6.22
N THR A 109 -10.31 27.35 -5.84
CA THR A 109 -11.08 27.42 -4.61
C THR A 109 -10.37 26.70 -3.46
N LYS A 110 -10.57 27.20 -2.23
CA LYS A 110 -10.03 26.57 -1.01
C LYS A 110 -10.68 25.21 -0.68
N ARG A 111 -11.86 24.94 -1.24
CA ARG A 111 -12.60 23.69 -1.05
C ARG A 111 -12.69 22.96 -2.39
N VAL A 112 -12.37 21.67 -2.37
CA VAL A 112 -12.45 20.75 -3.51
C VAL A 112 -13.60 19.80 -3.26
N ILE A 113 -14.52 19.69 -4.22
CA ILE A 113 -15.65 18.76 -4.21
C ILE A 113 -15.58 17.97 -5.51
N MET A 114 -15.75 16.66 -5.43
CA MET A 114 -15.80 15.75 -6.56
C MET A 114 -17.22 15.26 -6.77
N GLU A 115 -17.67 15.24 -8.02
CA GLU A 115 -18.93 14.57 -8.40
C GLU A 115 -18.65 13.07 -8.51
N GLY A 116 -19.51 12.25 -7.88
CA GLY A 116 -19.45 10.78 -7.89
C GLY A 116 -19.94 10.16 -9.20
#